data_AF-A0A4Y1ZQY4-F1
#
_entry.id   AF-A0A4Y1ZQY4-F1
#
_cell.length_a   1.000
_cell.length_b   1.000
_cell.length_c   1.000
_cell.angle_alpha   90.00
_cell.angle_beta   90.00
_cell.angle_gamma   90.00
#
_symmetry.space_group_name_H-M   'P 1'
#
loop_
_entity.id
_entity.type
_entity.pdbx_description
1 polymer ?
#
loop_
_entity_poly.entity_id
_entity_poly.type
_entity_poly.pdbx_seq_one_letter_code
_entity_poly.pdbx_strand_id
1 'polypeptide(L)'
;MQLLKFLLFRISSAVENIASNAQTNNQAIKMAGNNIAVSVLPLTFIPRGAVLENWGSNVTVLLNDSDKVPQESLDHLESFEAAVFLPENVLAENHRNNRTNMAIVVRRNSQFIVNITVISPVIDVAIGTEHLYDVDPPLDMIFKVTE
;
A
#
# COMPACT_ATOMS: atom_id res chain seq x y z
N MET A 1 28.32 -6.18 3.26
CA MET A 1 27.15 -5.86 2.39
C MET A 1 26.00 -6.88 2.48
N GLN A 2 26.25 -8.19 2.67
CA GLN A 2 25.18 -9.19 2.88
C GLN A 2 24.36 -9.01 4.17
N LEU A 3 25.00 -8.59 5.27
CA LEU A 3 24.33 -8.43 6.58
C LEU A 3 23.22 -7.35 6.55
N LEU A 4 23.45 -6.25 5.83
CA LEU A 4 22.50 -5.15 5.71
C LEU A 4 21.25 -5.57 4.92
N LYS A 5 21.44 -6.37 3.86
CA LYS A 5 20.34 -6.92 3.04
C LYS A 5 19.43 -7.84 3.85
N PHE A 6 20.04 -8.72 4.65
CA PHE A 6 19.31 -9.62 5.53
C PHE A 6 18.51 -8.88 6.61
N LEU A 7 19.10 -7.85 7.21
CA LEU A 7 18.45 -7.02 8.22
C LEU A 7 17.22 -6.30 7.66
N LEU A 8 17.38 -5.67 6.50
CA LEU A 8 16.31 -4.91 5.85
C LEU A 8 15.17 -5.82 5.36
N PHE A 9 15.44 -7.06 4.89
CA PHE A 9 14.40 -8.01 4.47
C PHE A 9 13.56 -8.45 5.67
N ARG A 10 14.20 -8.71 6.81
CA ARG A 10 13.52 -9.01 8.07
C ARG A 10 12.64 -7.85 8.55
N ILE A 11 13.07 -6.61 8.36
CA ILE A 11 12.26 -5.43 8.71
C ILE A 11 11.01 -5.37 7.83
N SER A 12 11.12 -5.60 6.51
CA SER A 12 9.93 -5.63 5.63
C SER A 12 8.95 -6.73 6.02
N SER A 13 9.41 -7.97 6.23
CA SER A 13 8.54 -9.06 6.68
C SER A 13 7.95 -8.83 8.08
N ALA A 14 8.68 -8.18 8.98
CA ALA A 14 8.17 -7.84 10.31
C ALA A 14 7.09 -6.75 10.24
N VAL A 15 7.29 -5.71 9.40
CA VAL A 15 6.29 -4.66 9.17
C VAL A 15 5.03 -5.25 8.55
N GLU A 16 5.18 -6.13 7.56
CA GLU A 16 4.06 -6.84 6.93
C GLU A 16 3.30 -7.70 7.95
N ASN A 17 4.02 -8.45 8.80
CA ASN A 17 3.41 -9.28 9.84
C ASN A 17 2.69 -8.44 10.90
N ILE A 18 3.28 -7.33 11.35
CA ILE A 18 2.64 -6.41 12.31
C ILE A 18 1.40 -5.78 11.67
N ALA A 19 1.51 -5.31 10.43
CA ALA A 19 0.44 -4.63 9.73
C ALA A 19 -0.75 -5.57 9.45
N SER A 20 -0.48 -6.81 9.04
CA SER A 20 -1.51 -7.82 8.77
C SER A 20 -2.22 -8.33 10.05
N ASN A 21 -1.53 -8.37 11.19
CA ASN A 21 -2.08 -8.85 12.47
C ASN A 21 -2.60 -7.74 13.39
N ALA A 22 -2.49 -6.47 12.98
CA ALA A 22 -2.96 -5.36 13.80
C ALA A 22 -4.48 -5.40 13.99
N GLN A 23 -4.92 -5.42 15.25
CA GLN A 23 -6.33 -5.21 15.58
C GLN A 23 -6.62 -3.71 15.59
N THR A 24 -7.33 -3.26 14.56
CA THR A 24 -7.57 -1.85 14.32
C THR A 24 -8.93 -1.36 14.81
N ASN A 25 -9.82 -2.27 15.26
CA ASN A 25 -11.20 -1.95 15.64
C ASN A 25 -11.93 -1.08 14.60
N ASN A 26 -11.78 -1.42 13.32
CA ASN A 26 -12.34 -0.70 12.17
C ASN A 26 -11.81 0.73 11.99
N GLN A 27 -10.61 1.04 12.51
CA GLN A 27 -9.92 2.31 12.29
C GLN A 27 -8.75 2.14 11.33
N ALA A 28 -8.45 3.16 10.52
CA ALA A 28 -7.23 3.14 9.72
C ALA A 28 -6.02 3.52 10.58
N ILE A 29 -4.97 2.72 10.56
CA ILE A 29 -3.66 3.07 11.14
C ILE A 29 -2.78 3.57 10.00
N LYS A 30 -2.21 4.76 10.14
CA LYS A 30 -1.38 5.38 9.12
C LYS A 30 -0.12 5.95 9.75
N MET A 31 1.02 5.62 9.18
CA MET A 31 2.32 6.14 9.61
C MET A 31 3.17 6.41 8.38
N ALA A 32 3.87 7.52 8.38
CA ALA A 32 4.81 7.86 7.33
C ALA A 32 6.03 8.53 7.95
N GLY A 33 7.18 7.92 7.68
CA GLY A 33 8.48 8.48 7.96
C GLY A 33 9.17 8.90 6.67
N ASN A 34 10.45 9.24 6.77
CA ASN A 34 11.21 9.76 5.65
C ASN A 34 11.50 8.72 4.56
N ASN A 35 11.45 7.42 4.89
CA ASN A 35 11.86 6.33 3.98
C ASN A 35 10.86 5.17 3.90
N ILE A 36 9.90 5.10 4.84
CA ILE A 36 8.87 4.07 4.88
C ILE A 36 7.55 4.72 5.30
N ALA A 37 6.47 4.34 4.62
CA ALA A 37 5.11 4.61 5.01
C ALA A 37 4.35 3.29 5.12
N VAL A 38 3.46 3.19 6.10
CA VAL A 38 2.65 2.01 6.40
C VAL A 38 1.22 2.46 6.61
N SER A 39 0.29 1.77 5.98
CA SER A 39 -1.14 1.90 6.23
C SER A 39 -1.75 0.54 6.51
N VAL A 40 -2.52 0.45 7.58
CA VAL A 40 -3.40 -0.68 7.88
C VAL A 40 -4.82 -0.19 7.77
N LEU A 41 -5.54 -0.67 6.77
CA LEU A 41 -6.86 -0.20 6.40
C LEU A 41 -7.90 -1.25 6.75
N PRO A 42 -8.96 -0.90 7.49
CA PRO A 42 -10.06 -1.82 7.75
C PRO A 42 -10.88 -2.03 6.47
N LEU A 43 -11.14 -3.28 6.12
CA LEU A 43 -11.93 -3.63 4.93
C LEU A 43 -13.44 -3.41 5.11
N THR A 44 -13.89 -3.04 6.32
CA THR A 44 -15.31 -2.77 6.62
C THR A 44 -15.90 -1.63 5.79
N PHE A 45 -15.07 -0.73 5.26
CA PHE A 45 -15.50 0.40 4.44
C PHE A 45 -15.05 0.30 2.98
N ILE A 46 -14.55 -0.86 2.55
CA ILE A 46 -14.06 -1.13 1.18
C ILE A 46 -13.16 0.04 0.71
N PRO A 47 -12.05 0.33 1.41
CA PRO A 47 -11.12 1.35 0.93
C PRO A 47 -10.60 0.91 -0.44
N ARG A 48 -10.82 1.74 -1.46
CA ARG A 48 -10.33 1.47 -2.82
C ARG A 48 -8.82 1.58 -2.88
N GLY A 49 -8.19 2.36 -2.00
CA GLY A 49 -6.75 2.54 -2.05
C GLY A 49 -6.17 3.44 -0.98
N ALA A 50 -4.86 3.68 -1.08
CA ALA A 50 -4.15 4.67 -0.30
C ALA A 50 -3.17 5.46 -1.15
N VAL A 51 -2.96 6.70 -0.75
CA VAL A 51 -2.03 7.64 -1.39
C VAL A 51 -1.06 8.16 -0.34
N LEU A 52 0.23 8.03 -0.61
CA LEU A 52 1.27 8.76 0.11
C LEU A 52 1.44 10.11 -0.59
N GLU A 53 0.99 11.20 0.05
CA GLU A 53 1.12 12.54 -0.51
C GLU A 53 2.57 13.02 -0.49
N ASN A 54 3.25 12.85 0.64
CA ASN A 54 4.64 13.25 0.84
C ASN A 54 5.33 12.40 1.91
N TRP A 55 6.65 12.27 1.80
CA TRP A 55 7.46 11.58 2.80
C TRP A 55 7.52 12.36 4.12
N GLY A 56 7.47 11.62 5.24
CA GLY A 56 7.45 12.20 6.58
C GLY A 56 6.14 12.91 6.95
N SER A 57 5.10 12.78 6.12
CA SER A 57 3.79 13.39 6.34
C SER A 57 2.67 12.47 5.84
N ASN A 58 1.43 12.95 5.82
CA ASN A 58 0.19 12.19 5.88
C ASN A 58 0.04 11.13 4.76
N VAL A 59 -0.57 10.00 5.13
CA VAL A 59 -1.10 9.02 4.16
C VAL A 59 -2.61 9.22 4.08
N THR A 60 -3.11 9.40 2.87
CA THR A 60 -4.54 9.58 2.61
C THR A 60 -5.15 8.26 2.19
N VAL A 61 -6.33 7.96 2.72
CA VAL A 61 -7.07 6.72 2.39
C VAL A 61 -8.22 7.11 1.50
N LEU A 62 -8.33 6.43 0.38
CA LEU A 62 -9.38 6.66 -0.59
C LEU A 62 -10.49 5.64 -0.35
N LEU A 63 -11.61 6.14 0.15
CA LEU A 63 -12.82 5.35 0.39
C LEU A 63 -13.61 5.20 -0.91
N ASN A 64 -14.48 4.20 -0.93
CA ASN A 64 -15.32 3.90 -2.08
C ASN A 64 -16.38 4.99 -2.30
N ASP A 65 -16.05 6.01 -3.09
CA ASP A 65 -17.03 6.74 -3.88
C ASP A 65 -17.03 6.09 -5.27
N SER A 66 -18.09 5.35 -5.57
CA SER A 66 -18.27 4.52 -6.78
C SER A 66 -18.15 5.28 -8.11
N ASP A 67 -18.09 6.61 -8.06
CA ASP A 67 -18.35 7.47 -9.20
C ASP A 67 -17.08 8.06 -9.81
N LYS A 68 -15.90 7.84 -9.20
CA LYS A 68 -14.64 8.45 -9.65
C LYS A 68 -13.64 7.44 -10.18
N VAL A 69 -12.99 7.75 -11.29
CA VAL A 69 -11.83 6.99 -11.79
C VAL A 69 -10.63 7.24 -10.84
N PRO A 70 -9.70 6.28 -10.63
CA PRO A 70 -8.54 6.47 -9.76
C PRO A 70 -7.75 7.76 -10.04
N GLN A 71 -7.63 8.12 -11.32
CA GLN A 71 -6.96 9.33 -11.76
C GLN A 71 -7.69 10.61 -11.34
N GLU A 72 -9.01 10.65 -11.48
CA GLU A 72 -9.83 11.78 -11.00
C GLU A 72 -9.75 11.95 -9.47
N SER A 73 -9.51 10.85 -8.74
CA SER A 73 -9.28 10.89 -7.29
C SER A 73 -7.92 11.51 -6.93
N LEU A 74 -6.94 11.39 -7.82
CA LEU A 74 -5.61 12.00 -7.64
C LEU A 74 -5.56 13.45 -8.10
N ASP A 75 -6.40 13.86 -9.05
CA ASP A 75 -6.43 15.25 -9.57
C ASP A 75 -6.74 16.30 -8.51
N HIS A 76 -7.35 15.89 -7.38
CA HIS A 76 -7.61 16.75 -6.22
C HIS A 76 -6.39 16.95 -5.31
N LEU A 77 -5.30 16.19 -5.50
CA LEU A 77 -4.10 16.28 -4.69
C LEU A 77 -3.08 17.20 -5.36
N GLU A 78 -2.56 18.18 -4.61
CA GLU A 78 -1.51 19.07 -5.11
C GLU A 78 -0.21 18.31 -5.46
N SER A 79 0.06 17.21 -4.76
CA SER A 79 1.18 16.30 -5.03
C SER A 79 0.95 14.91 -4.43
N PHE A 80 1.58 13.90 -5.01
CA PHE A 80 1.70 12.58 -4.40
C PHE A 80 3.04 11.92 -4.73
N GLU A 81 3.51 11.03 -3.87
CA GLU A 81 4.72 10.22 -4.06
C GLU A 81 4.38 8.86 -4.66
N ALA A 82 3.32 8.23 -4.15
CA ALA A 82 2.87 6.92 -4.56
C ALA A 82 1.39 6.73 -4.25
N ALA A 83 0.68 5.99 -5.09
CA ALA A 83 -0.70 5.59 -4.86
C ALA A 83 -0.92 4.14 -5.28
N VAL A 84 -1.84 3.48 -4.59
CA VAL A 84 -2.31 2.15 -4.99
C VAL A 84 -3.83 2.10 -4.89
N PHE A 85 -4.46 1.54 -5.92
CA PHE A 85 -5.89 1.32 -6.02
C PHE A 85 -6.16 -0.14 -6.32
N LEU A 86 -7.03 -0.73 -5.53
CA LEU A 86 -7.49 -2.10 -5.66
C LEU A 86 -8.87 -2.11 -6.33
N PRO A 87 -9.11 -3.12 -7.17
CA PRO A 87 -10.40 -3.30 -7.82
C PRO A 87 -11.45 -3.80 -6.81
N GLU A 88 -12.71 -3.45 -7.04
CA GLU A 88 -13.81 -3.76 -6.10
C GLU A 88 -13.99 -5.27 -5.86
N ASN A 89 -13.76 -6.08 -6.88
CA ASN A 89 -13.88 -7.54 -6.79
C ASN A 89 -12.90 -8.15 -5.78
N VAL A 90 -11.66 -7.66 -5.73
CA VAL A 90 -10.66 -8.08 -4.73
C VAL A 90 -11.14 -7.71 -3.33
N LEU A 91 -11.73 -6.52 -3.16
CA LEU A 91 -12.22 -6.09 -1.86
C LEU A 91 -13.45 -6.92 -1.41
N ALA A 92 -14.35 -7.21 -2.34
CA ALA A 92 -15.56 -8.00 -2.09
C ALA A 92 -15.26 -9.47 -1.75
N GLU A 93 -14.29 -10.09 -2.43
CA GLU A 93 -13.86 -11.46 -2.14
C GLU A 93 -13.19 -11.56 -0.76
N ASN A 94 -12.37 -10.57 -0.39
CA ASN A 94 -11.71 -10.57 0.90
C ASN A 94 -12.68 -10.36 2.08
N HIS A 95 -13.76 -9.59 1.89
CA HIS A 95 -14.85 -9.49 2.87
C HIS A 95 -15.54 -10.85 3.08
N ARG A 96 -15.72 -11.66 2.02
CA ARG A 96 -16.29 -13.02 2.12
C ARG A 96 -15.38 -13.98 2.89
N ASN A 97 -14.06 -13.77 2.81
CA ASN A 97 -13.06 -14.58 3.50
C ASN A 97 -12.77 -14.13 4.95
N ASN A 98 -13.63 -13.29 5.53
CA ASN A 98 -13.51 -12.75 6.90
C ASN A 98 -12.18 -12.04 7.18
N ARG A 99 -11.54 -11.49 6.15
CA ARG A 99 -10.33 -10.68 6.29
C ARG A 99 -10.73 -9.28 6.73
N THR A 100 -10.12 -8.80 7.81
CA THR A 100 -10.52 -7.54 8.45
C THR A 100 -9.71 -6.35 8.00
N ASN A 101 -8.47 -6.57 7.54
CA ASN A 101 -7.53 -5.50 7.24
C ASN A 101 -6.76 -5.74 5.94
N MET A 102 -6.33 -4.64 5.35
CA MET A 102 -5.36 -4.55 4.28
C MET A 102 -4.13 -3.79 4.78
N ALA A 103 -2.95 -4.30 4.48
CA ALA A 103 -1.69 -3.60 4.74
C ALA A 103 -1.11 -3.07 3.44
N ILE A 104 -0.71 -1.79 3.45
CA ILE A 104 0.02 -1.14 2.36
C ILE A 104 1.31 -0.59 2.94
N VAL A 105 2.44 -0.94 2.33
CA VAL A 105 3.76 -0.47 2.74
C VAL A 105 4.42 0.19 1.55
N VAL A 106 4.83 1.45 1.70
CA VAL A 106 5.55 2.19 0.66
C VAL A 106 6.97 2.48 1.14
N ARG A 107 7.96 2.18 0.32
CA ARG A 107 9.39 2.32 0.64
C ARG A 107 10.05 3.19 -0.41
N ARG A 108 10.79 4.23 0.02
CA ARG A 108 11.37 5.25 -0.88
C ARG A 108 12.35 4.66 -1.90
N ASN A 109 13.05 3.58 -1.53
CA ASN A 109 13.93 2.88 -2.45
C ASN A 109 14.10 1.42 -2.04
N SER A 110 14.26 0.53 -3.01
CA SER A 110 14.60 -0.88 -2.76
C SER A 110 16.11 -1.05 -2.85
N GLN A 111 16.78 -1.02 -1.69
CA GLN A 111 18.18 -1.45 -1.58
C GLN A 111 18.36 -2.97 -1.78
N PHE A 112 17.27 -3.67 -2.08
CA PHE A 112 17.18 -5.12 -2.18
C PHE A 112 17.37 -5.63 -3.61
N ILE A 113 17.02 -4.81 -4.60
CA ILE A 113 17.14 -5.18 -6.01
C ILE A 113 18.58 -4.88 -6.45
N VAL A 114 19.31 -5.94 -6.79
CA VAL A 114 20.70 -5.86 -7.21
C VAL A 114 20.73 -5.85 -8.74
N ASN A 115 21.65 -5.10 -9.34
CA ASN A 115 21.85 -4.98 -10.79
C ASN A 115 20.77 -4.21 -11.57
N ILE A 116 19.83 -3.54 -10.90
CA ILE A 116 18.85 -2.67 -11.55
C ILE A 116 18.72 -1.39 -10.72
N THR A 117 18.74 -0.24 -11.37
CA THR A 117 18.44 1.06 -10.74
C THR A 117 16.94 1.18 -10.57
N VAL A 118 16.47 1.22 -9.33
CA VAL A 118 15.06 1.47 -8.99
C VAL A 118 14.87 2.99 -8.87
N ILE A 119 14.06 3.57 -9.77
CA ILE A 119 13.81 5.02 -9.87
C ILE A 119 12.47 5.44 -9.25
N SER A 120 11.75 4.50 -8.63
CA SER A 120 10.45 4.73 -7.99
C SER A 120 10.43 4.20 -6.56
N PRO A 121 9.47 4.63 -5.74
CA PRO A 121 9.13 3.91 -4.52
C PRO A 121 8.72 2.46 -4.82
N VAL A 122 8.83 1.58 -3.83
CA VAL A 122 8.29 0.22 -3.86
C VAL A 122 7.04 0.16 -2.98
N ILE A 123 5.96 -0.38 -3.53
CA ILE A 123 4.68 -0.58 -2.83
C ILE A 123 4.49 -2.09 -2.63
N ASP A 124 4.28 -2.49 -1.37
CA ASP A 124 3.78 -3.82 -1.03
C ASP A 124 2.32 -3.68 -0.59
N VAL A 125 1.46 -4.56 -1.10
CA VAL A 125 0.06 -4.66 -0.69
C VAL A 125 -0.20 -6.08 -0.24
N ALA A 126 -0.68 -6.22 0.99
CA ALA A 126 -1.08 -7.50 1.56
C ALA A 126 -2.54 -7.44 1.99
N ILE A 127 -3.33 -8.39 1.49
CA ILE A 127 -4.70 -8.61 1.94
C ILE A 127 -4.76 -10.07 2.35
N GLY A 128 -4.66 -10.34 3.65
CA GLY A 128 -4.47 -11.70 4.18
C GLY A 128 -3.08 -12.28 3.90
N THR A 129 -2.95 -13.60 4.03
CA THR A 129 -1.67 -14.33 3.99
C THR A 129 -1.41 -15.06 2.67
N GLU A 130 -2.38 -15.06 1.75
CA GLU A 130 -2.30 -15.79 0.48
C GLU A 130 -2.11 -14.82 -0.68
N HIS A 131 -1.36 -15.25 -1.68
CA HIS A 131 -1.23 -14.52 -2.93
C HIS A 131 -2.55 -14.57 -3.71
N LEU A 132 -2.93 -13.42 -4.26
CA LEU A 132 -4.04 -13.30 -5.20
C LEU A 132 -3.49 -13.32 -6.62
N TYR A 133 -4.12 -14.11 -7.48
CA TYR A 133 -3.77 -14.26 -8.89
C TYR A 133 -4.99 -13.95 -9.76
N ASP A 134 -4.76 -13.69 -11.05
CA ASP A 134 -5.81 -13.49 -12.06
C ASP A 134 -6.87 -12.44 -11.68
N VAL A 135 -6.40 -11.35 -11.05
CA VAL A 135 -7.20 -10.21 -10.62
C VAL A 135 -7.66 -9.39 -11.85
N ASP A 136 -8.96 -9.39 -12.12
CA ASP A 136 -9.60 -8.64 -13.22
C ASP A 136 -10.79 -7.81 -12.72
N PRO A 137 -10.80 -6.46 -12.81
CA PRO A 137 -9.76 -5.62 -13.43
C PRO A 137 -8.45 -5.60 -12.62
N PRO A 138 -7.30 -5.27 -13.24
CA PRO A 138 -6.04 -5.20 -12.52
C PRO A 138 -6.05 -4.10 -11.46
N LEU A 139 -5.13 -4.21 -10.51
CA LEU A 139 -4.83 -3.13 -9.57
C LEU A 139 -4.04 -2.01 -10.27
N ASP A 140 -4.26 -0.77 -9.83
CA ASP A 140 -3.51 0.38 -10.31
C ASP A 140 -2.45 0.78 -9.28
N MET A 141 -1.19 0.85 -9.71
CA MET A 141 -0.10 1.42 -8.92
C MET A 141 0.46 2.63 -9.66
N ILE A 142 0.50 3.77 -8.99
CA ILE A 142 0.89 5.05 -9.58
C ILE A 142 2.05 5.60 -8.79
N PHE A 143 3.11 5.99 -9.48
CA PHE A 143 4.37 6.43 -8.88
C PHE A 143 4.74 7.80 -9.41
N LYS A 144 5.21 8.69 -8.53
CA LYS A 144 5.97 9.86 -8.97
C LYS A 144 7.39 9.44 -9.26
N VAL A 145 7.78 9.54 -10.52
CA VAL A 145 9.15 9.31 -10.98
C VAL A 145 9.78 10.66 -11.23
N THR A 146 10.87 10.98 -10.51
CA THR A 146 11.69 12.15 -10.82
C THR A 146 12.63 11.82 -11.97
N GLU A 147 12.63 12.64 -13.02
CA GLU A 147 13.58 12.58 -14.16
C GLU A 147 15.03 12.76 -13.71
#